data_AF-A0A955LKG6-F1
#
_entry.id   AF-A0A955LKG6-F1
#
_cell.length_a   1.000
_cell.length_b   1.000
_cell.length_c   1.000
_cell.angle_alpha   90.00
_cell.angle_beta   90.00
_cell.angle_gamma   90.00
#
_symmetry.space_group_name_H-M   'P 1'
#
loop_
_entity.id
_entity.type
_entity.pdbx_description
1 polymer ?
#
loop_
_entity_poly.entity_id
_entity_poly.type
_entity_poly.pdbx_seq_one_letter_code
_entity_poly.pdbx_strand_id
1 'polypeptide(L)' 'NIYEEFGYTVFDNFVRIPSLSSKTIAFTYTLPAGLGDVGELLIQKQPGVEVVYHTIVTSDGEQAFNLRKDENVSIKL' A
#
# COMPACT_ATOMS: atom_id res chain seq x y z
N ASN A 1 -4.68 -6.38 -12.70
CA ASN A 1 -5.52 -5.54 -13.57
C ASN A 1 -5.55 -4.14 -13.00
N ILE A 2 -5.36 -3.12 -13.82
CA ILE A 2 -5.49 -1.70 -13.44
C ILE A 2 -6.80 -1.23 -14.07
N TYR A 3 -7.74 -0.73 -13.26
CA TYR A 3 -9.02 -0.22 -13.74
C TYR A 3 -9.50 0.94 -12.87
N GLU A 4 -10.41 1.75 -13.38
CA GLU A 4 -11.07 2.80 -12.60
C GLU A 4 -12.35 2.26 -11.95
N GLU A 5 -12.50 2.50 -10.64
CA GLU A 5 -13.71 2.17 -9.89
C GLU A 5 -14.01 3.30 -8.90
N PHE A 6 -15.26 3.77 -8.85
CA PHE A 6 -15.69 4.91 -8.01
C PHE A 6 -14.83 6.18 -8.14
N GLY A 7 -14.20 6.41 -9.30
CA GLY A 7 -13.32 7.56 -9.52
C GLY A 7 -11.90 7.40 -8.97
N TYR A 8 -11.53 6.19 -8.52
CA TYR A 8 -10.20 5.85 -8.06
C TYR A 8 -9.53 4.84 -9.01
N THR A 9 -8.23 4.98 -9.19
CA THR A 9 -7.42 3.95 -9.86
C THR A 9 -7.23 2.77 -8.92
N VAL A 10 -7.88 1.65 -9.23
CA VAL A 10 -7.79 0.42 -8.44
C VAL A 10 -6.81 -0.54 -9.11
N PHE A 11 -5.90 -1.07 -8.30
CA PHE A 11 -4.97 -2.12 -8.67
C PHE A 11 -5.42 -3.41 -8.01
N ASP A 12 -5.92 -4.36 -8.79
CA ASP A 12 -6.31 -5.69 -8.30
C ASP A 12 -5.35 -6.76 -8.83
N ASN A 13 -4.92 -7.66 -7.93
CA ASN A 13 -4.07 -8.79 -8.27
C ASN A 13 -4.42 -10.01 -7.42
N PHE A 14 -4.68 -11.14 -8.09
CA PHE A 14 -4.89 -12.43 -7.44
C PHE A 14 -3.56 -13.16 -7.31
N VAL A 15 -3.07 -13.30 -6.07
CA VAL A 15 -1.85 -14.06 -5.80
C VAL A 15 -2.21 -15.43 -5.21
N ARG A 16 -1.79 -16.51 -5.87
CA ARG A 16 -1.84 -17.86 -5.30
C ARG A 16 -0.56 -18.11 -4.50
N ILE A 17 -0.71 -18.27 -3.19
CA ILE A 17 0.40 -18.56 -2.27
C ILE A 17 0.31 -20.05 -1.89
N PRO A 18 1.28 -20.89 -2.31
CA PRO A 18 1.36 -22.27 -1.86
C PRO A 18 1.45 -22.37 -0.33
N SER A 19 0.89 -23.44 0.23
CA SER A 19 1.00 -23.76 1.65
C SER A 19 2.47 -23.74 2.09
N LEU A 20 2.75 -23.15 3.26
CA LEU A 20 4.09 -22.98 3.84
C LEU A 20 5.05 -22.08 3.04
N SER A 21 4.59 -21.35 2.02
CA SER A 21 5.41 -20.37 1.30
C SER A 21 5.17 -18.94 1.78
N SER A 22 6.20 -18.10 1.67
CA SER A 22 6.11 -16.65 1.85
C SER A 22 6.31 -15.95 0.51
N LYS A 23 5.51 -14.92 0.22
CA LYS A 23 5.65 -14.08 -0.97
C LYS A 23 5.52 -12.60 -0.57
N THR A 24 6.45 -11.79 -1.05
CA THR A 24 6.40 -10.34 -0.94
C THR A 24 5.83 -9.76 -2.23
N ILE A 25 4.81 -8.90 -2.11
CA ILE A 25 4.25 -8.16 -3.25
C ILE A 25 4.73 -6.72 -3.12
N ALA A 26 5.42 -6.22 -4.15
CA ALA A 26 5.84 -4.84 -4.26
C ALA A 26 5.04 -4.15 -5.36
N PHE A 27 4.53 -2.96 -5.07
CA PHE A 27 3.82 -2.12 -6.03
C PHE A 27 4.60 -0.84 -6.25
N THR A 28 4.90 -0.53 -7.51
CA THR A 28 5.49 0.76 -7.92
C THR A 28 4.43 1.54 -8.68
N TYR A 29 4.17 2.77 -8.26
CA TYR A 29 3.23 3.67 -8.93
C TYR A 29 3.86 5.04 -9.14
N THR A 30 3.50 5.69 -10.25
CA THR A 30 3.89 7.07 -10.53
C THR A 30 2.78 7.99 -10.07
N LEU A 31 3.11 8.89 -9.14
CA LEU A 31 2.18 9.91 -8.67
C LEU A 31 2.02 11.05 -9.70
N PRO A 32 0.82 11.61 -9.87
CA PRO A 32 0.60 12.75 -10.74
C PRO A 32 1.40 13.98 -10.27
N ALA A 33 1.88 14.79 -11.22
CA ALA A 33 2.67 15.97 -10.93
C ALA A 33 1.86 17.01 -10.13
N GLY A 34 2.51 17.68 -9.16
CA GLY A 34 1.89 18.75 -8.36
C GLY A 34 1.23 18.28 -7.06
N LEU A 35 1.42 17.02 -6.66
CA LEU A 35 1.18 16.62 -5.28
C LEU A 35 2.22 17.32 -4.39
N GLY A 36 1.78 17.92 -3.29
CA GLY A 36 2.66 18.61 -2.34
C GLY A 36 3.60 17.64 -1.61
N ASP A 37 4.34 18.14 -0.63
CA ASP A 37 5.39 17.36 0.06
C ASP A 37 4.87 16.17 0.90
N VAL A 38 3.55 16.08 1.11
CA VAL A 38 2.90 15.04 1.90
C VAL A 38 1.72 14.44 1.14
N GLY A 39 1.74 13.11 0.98
CA GLY A 39 0.62 12.32 0.47
C GLY A 39 -0.09 11.56 1.59
N GLU A 40 -1.40 11.40 1.50
CA GLU A 40 -2.15 10.50 2.39
C GLU A 40 -2.45 9.18 1.67
N LEU A 41 -2.09 8.07 2.33
CA LEU A 41 -2.38 6.72 1.85
C LEU A 41 -3.28 6.01 2.86
N LEU A 42 -4.45 5.56 2.42
CA LEU A 42 -5.27 4.65 3.20
C LEU A 42 -4.72 3.22 3.04
N ILE A 43 -4.30 2.60 4.14
CA ILE A 43 -3.93 1.19 4.15
C ILE A 43 -4.97 0.43 4.96
N GLN A 44 -5.65 -0.50 4.30
CA GLN A 44 -6.64 -1.37 4.92
C GLN A 44 -5.97 -2.62 5.47
N LYS A 45 -6.32 -2.95 6.71
CA LYS A 45 -5.81 -4.15 7.37
C LYS A 45 -6.45 -5.39 6.77
N GLN A 46 -5.63 -6.41 6.52
CA GLN A 46 -6.13 -7.71 6.10
C GLN A 46 -6.84 -8.44 7.27
N PRO A 47 -8.04 -8.99 7.05
CA PRO A 47 -8.75 -9.75 8.08
C PRO A 47 -7.99 -11.02 8.45
N GLY A 48 -8.02 -11.40 9.73
CA GLY A 48 -7.36 -12.61 10.24
C GLY A 48 -5.88 -12.44 10.63
N VAL A 49 -5.29 -11.26 10.44
CA VAL A 49 -3.92 -10.94 10.88
C VAL A 49 -3.97 -9.88 11.97
N GLU A 50 -3.38 -10.10 13.15
CA GLU A 50 -3.47 -9.15 14.26
C GLU A 50 -2.72 -7.84 13.95
N VAL A 51 -1.54 -7.95 13.35
CA VAL A 51 -0.64 -6.85 12.99
C VAL A 51 -0.11 -7.06 11.58
N VAL A 52 -0.22 -6.04 10.72
CA VAL A 52 0.38 -6.05 9.38
C VAL A 52 1.48 -5.00 9.31
N TYR A 53 2.68 -5.42 8.88
CA TYR A 53 3.82 -4.54 8.68
C TYR A 53 3.88 -4.12 7.21
N HIS A 54 3.90 -2.81 6.96
CA HIS A 54 4.06 -2.23 5.63
C HIS A 54 5.27 -1.32 5.59
N THR A 55 6.08 -1.45 4.54
CA THR A 55 7.15 -0.51 4.24
C THR A 55 6.77 0.24 2.97
N ILE A 56 6.77 1.56 3.04
CA ILE A 56 6.58 2.46 1.91
C ILE A 56 7.93 3.09 1.58
N VAL A 57 8.32 3.00 0.32
CA VAL A 57 9.56 3.59 -0.19
C VAL A 57 9.19 4.78 -1.06
N THR A 58 9.71 5.95 -0.72
CA THR A 58 9.47 7.24 -1.40
C THR A 58 10.81 7.86 -1.82
N SER A 59 10.80 9.03 -2.44
CA SER A 59 12.05 9.70 -2.80
C SER A 59 12.84 10.23 -1.59
N ASP A 60 12.13 10.53 -0.48
CA ASP A 60 12.70 10.99 0.80
C ASP A 60 13.18 9.82 1.70
N GLY A 61 12.86 8.58 1.34
CA GLY A 61 13.35 7.38 2.02
C GLY A 61 12.27 6.34 2.34
N GLU A 62 12.61 5.43 3.25
CA GLU A 62 11.73 4.34 3.70
C GLU A 62 10.97 4.71 4.97
N GLN A 63 9.66 4.46 4.96
CA GLN A 63 8.78 4.62 6.12
C GLN A 63 8.10 3.28 6.43
N ALA A 64 8.20 2.82 7.67
CA ALA A 64 7.61 1.58 8.13
C ALA A 64 6.40 1.84 9.02
N PHE A 65 5.31 1.12 8.74
CA PHE A 65 4.03 1.24 9.44
C PHE A 65 3.62 -0.11 10.03
N ASN A 66 3.10 -0.07 11.26
CA ASN A 66 2.56 -1.23 11.97
C ASN A 66 1.05 -1.02 12.16
N LEU A 67 0.26 -1.71 11.36
CA LEU A 67 -1.18 -1.51 11.27
C LEU A 67 -1.93 -2.57 12.08
N ARG A 68 -2.75 -2.10 13.02
CA ARG A 68 -3.68 -2.95 13.81
C ARG A 68 -5.14 -2.83 13.36
N LYS A 69 -5.43 -1.80 12.58
CA LYS A 69 -6.72 -1.43 11.99
C LYS A 69 -6.45 -0.70 10.68
N ASP A 70 -7.51 -0.37 9.94
CA ASP A 70 -7.41 0.52 8.79
C ASP A 70 -6.90 1.89 9.25
N GLU A 71 -5.90 2.41 8.55
CA GLU A 71 -5.22 3.63 8.94
C GLU A 71 -4.85 4.48 7.73
N ASN A 72 -5.06 5.78 7.84
CA ASN A 72 -4.51 6.76 6.91
C ASN A 72 -3.10 7.10 7.38
N VAL A 73 -2.11 6.84 6.52
CA VAL A 73 -0.71 7.17 6.78
C VAL A 73 -0.29 8.35 5.93
N SER A 74 0.30 9.36 6.58
CA SER A 74 0.93 10.47 5.88
C SER A 74 2.35 10.07 5.47
N ILE A 75 2.60 10.07 4.17
CA ILE A 75 3.91 9.79 3.59
C ILE A 75 4.52 11.06 3.03
N LYS A 76 5.83 11.20 3.18
CA LYS A 76 6.57 12.26 2.48
C LYS A 76 6.88 11.78 1.07
N LEU A 77 6.65 12.60 0.06
CA LEU A 77 6.77 12.20 -1.35
C LEU A 77 8.17 12.48 -1.89
#